data_AF-A0A6N8YDE6-F1
#
_entry.id   AF-A0A6N8YDE6-F1
#
_cell.length_a   1.000
_cell.length_b   1.000
_cell.length_c   1.000
_cell.angle_alpha   90.00
_cell.angle_beta   90.00
_cell.angle_gamma   90.00
#
_symmetry.space_group_name_H-M   'P 1'
#
loop_
_entity.id
_entity.type
_entity.pdbx_description
1 polymer ?
#
loop_
_entity_poly.entity_id
_entity_poly.type
_entity_poly.pdbx_seq_one_letter_code
_entity_poly.pdbx_strand_id
1 'polypeptide(L)' 'MKRIAARSIYTLIVLLLSSIAVFYAIRLSGGDAVSARLPASASYEEREEFRELLGLNDPVHE' A
#
# COMPACT_ATOMS: atom_id res chain seq x y z
N MET A 1 4.10 -20.69 -30.88
CA MET A 1 4.91 -20.65 -29.65
C MET A 1 5.58 -19.29 -29.41
N LYS A 2 6.45 -18.78 -30.31
CA LYS A 2 7.14 -17.48 -30.12
C LYS A 2 6.22 -16.27 -29.84
N ARG A 3 5.07 -16.15 -30.54
CA ARG A 3 4.08 -15.08 -30.30
C ARG A 3 3.41 -15.17 -28.92
N ILE A 4 3.16 -16.40 -28.43
CA ILE A 4 2.56 -16.61 -27.11
C ILE A 4 3.57 -16.22 -26.03
N ALA A 5 4.83 -16.67 -26.16
CA ALA A 5 5.90 -16.32 -25.24
C ALA A 5 6.13 -14.79 -25.17
N ALA A 6 6.20 -14.11 -26.32
CA ALA A 6 6.36 -12.66 -26.37
C ALA A 6 5.19 -11.92 -25.69
N ARG A 7 3.96 -12.39 -25.90
CA ARG A 7 2.77 -11.83 -25.27
C ARG A 7 2.75 -12.08 -23.75
N SER A 8 3.14 -13.27 -23.31
CA SER A 8 3.26 -13.57 -21.88
C SER A 8 4.31 -12.70 -21.19
N ILE A 9 5.48 -12.51 -21.81
CA ILE A 9 6.54 -11.63 -21.28
C ILE A 9 6.03 -10.19 -21.18
N TYR A 10 5.35 -9.69 -22.22
CA TYR A 10 4.77 -8.35 -22.20
C TYR A 10 3.74 -8.20 -21.07
N THR A 11 2.82 -9.16 -20.93
CA THR A 11 1.86 -9.16 -19.82
C THR A 11 2.56 -9.14 -18.46
N LEU A 12 3.62 -9.95 -18.29
CA LEU A 12 4.36 -10.05 -17.04
C LEU A 12 5.05 -8.72 -16.70
N ILE A 13 5.63 -8.05 -17.69
CA ILE A 13 6.21 -6.70 -17.54
C ILE A 13 5.12 -5.68 -17.15
N VAL A 14 3.98 -5.68 -17.84
CA VAL A 14 2.88 -4.76 -17.54
C VAL A 14 2.36 -4.97 -16.12
N LEU A 15 2.17 -6.22 -15.69
CA LEU A 15 1.74 -6.55 -14.33
C LEU A 15 2.77 -6.08 -13.29
N LEU A 16 4.06 -6.32 -13.54
CA LEU A 16 5.13 -5.92 -12.64
C LEU A 16 5.19 -4.39 -12.50
N LEU A 17 5.20 -3.67 -13.62
CA LEU A 17 5.24 -2.21 -13.62
C LEU A 17 3.98 -1.61 -12.97
N SER A 18 2.80 -2.18 -13.23
CA SER A 18 1.55 -1.73 -12.61
C SER A 18 1.56 -1.96 -11.10
N SER A 19 2.05 -3.12 -10.65
CA SER A 19 2.21 -3.43 -9.23
C SER A 19 3.16 -2.45 -8.53
N ILE A 20 4.33 -2.18 -9.13
CA ILE A 20 5.28 -1.19 -8.61
C ILE A 20 4.65 0.20 -8.55
N ALA A 21 3.93 0.61 -9.59
CA ALA A 21 3.26 1.92 -9.62
C ALA A 21 2.22 2.06 -8.50
N VAL A 22 1.38 1.04 -8.30
CA VAL A 22 0.38 1.02 -7.21
C VAL A 22 1.06 1.04 -5.85
N PHE A 23 2.11 0.25 -5.66
CA PHE A 23 2.87 0.22 -4.40
C PHE A 23 3.47 1.59 -4.06
N TYR A 24 4.05 2.28 -5.05
CA TYR A 24 4.57 3.63 -4.87
C TYR A 24 3.47 4.66 -4.61
N ALA A 25 2.31 4.54 -5.26
CA ALA A 25 1.17 5.41 -4.99
C ALA A 25 0.69 5.28 -3.53
N ILE A 26 0.58 4.05 -3.02
CA ILE A 26 0.24 3.79 -1.61
C ILE A 26 1.32 4.37 -0.67
N ARG A 27 2.60 4.23 -1.04
CA ARG A 27 3.70 4.77 -0.24
C ARG A 27 3.68 6.29 -0.18
N LEU A 28 3.41 6.95 -1.30
CA LEU A 28 3.27 8.41 -1.40
C LEU A 28 2.04 8.91 -0.65
N SER A 29 0.96 8.13 -0.60
CA SER A 29 -0.23 8.46 0.19
C SER A 29 -0.06 8.18 1.70
N GLY A 30 1.16 7.99 2.20
CA GLY A 30 1.44 7.80 3.63
C GLY A 30 1.76 6.36 4.04
N GLY A 31 1.54 5.35 3.19
CA GLY A 31 1.97 3.97 3.40
C GLY A 31 1.23 3.17 4.50
N ASP A 32 0.37 3.82 5.29
CA ASP A 32 -0.41 3.29 6.41
C ASP A 32 -1.80 3.95 6.35
N ALA A 33 -2.86 3.22 6.70
CA ALA A 33 -4.23 3.75 6.82
C ALA A 33 -4.34 5.00 7.71
N VAL A 34 -3.55 5.07 8.78
CA VAL A 34 -3.43 6.23 9.69
C VAL A 34 -2.79 7.40 8.96
N SER A 35 -1.66 7.16 8.29
CA SER A 35 -0.91 8.22 7.59
C SER A 35 -1.59 8.72 6.32
N ALA A 36 -2.46 7.91 5.72
CA ALA A 36 -3.28 8.30 4.58
C ALA A 36 -4.49 9.16 4.97
N ARG A 37 -4.94 9.07 6.22
CA ARG A 37 -6.17 9.71 6.69
C ARG A 37 -5.93 10.93 7.56
N LEU A 38 -4.81 10.96 8.26
CA LEU A 38 -4.40 12.10 9.07
C LEU A 38 -3.54 13.08 8.27
N PRO A 39 -3.66 14.39 8.52
CA PRO A 39 -2.79 15.38 7.92
C PRO A 39 -1.32 15.14 8.33
N ALA A 40 -0.38 15.58 7.48
CA ALA A 40 1.04 15.43 7.76
C ALA A 40 1.48 16.10 9.07
N SER A 41 0.74 17.13 9.52
CA SER A 41 0.94 17.86 10.77
C SER A 41 0.41 17.16 12.02
N ALA A 42 -0.32 16.04 11.89
CA ALA A 42 -0.87 15.32 13.04
C ALA A 42 0.26 14.86 13.97
N SER A 43 0.09 15.12 15.27
CA SER A 43 1.03 14.79 16.33
C SER A 43 1.20 13.28 16.46
N TYR A 44 2.22 12.87 17.21
CA TYR A 44 2.42 11.44 17.49
C TYR A 44 1.24 10.84 18.28
N GLU A 45 0.72 11.58 19.27
CA GLU A 45 -0.39 11.14 20.11
C GLU A 45 -1.69 10.99 19.29
N GLU A 46 -2.00 11.97 18.43
CA GLU A 46 -3.19 11.91 17.56
C GLU A 46 -3.13 10.71 16.58
N ARG A 47 -1.93 10.34 16.13
CA ARG A 47 -1.73 9.17 15.27
C ARG A 47 -1.93 7.87 16.02
N GLU A 48 -1.49 7.80 17.27
CA GLU A 48 -1.59 6.58 18.08
C GLU A 48 -3.03 6.34 18.56
N GLU A 49 -3.74 7.40 18.98
CA GLU A 49 -5.18 7.32 19.29
C GLU A 49 -5.97 6.86 18.06
N PHE A 50 -5.65 7.36 16.87
CA PHE A 50 -6.32 6.94 15.64
C PHE A 50 -5.98 5.49 15.26
N ARG A 51 -4.75 5.02 15.56
CA ARG A 51 -4.35 3.64 15.35
C ARG A 51 -5.11 2.69 16.27
N GLU A 52 -5.26 3.06 17.54
CA GLU A 52 -6.05 2.33 18.53
C GLU A 52 -7.54 2.28 18.15
N LEU A 53 -8.12 3.41 17.72
CA LEU A 53 -9.51 3.47 17.22
C LEU A 53 -9.77 2.53 16.03
N LEU A 54 -8.75 2.28 15.20
CA LEU A 54 -8.85 1.39 14.05
C LEU A 54 -8.56 -0.09 14.41
N GLY A 55 -8.27 -0.40 15.68
CA GLY A 55 -7.88 -1.74 16.11
C GLY A 55 -6.57 -2.22 15.47
N LEU A 56 -5.73 -1.29 15.00
CA LEU A 56 -4.48 -1.62 14.31
C LEU A 56 -3.37 -2.07 15.28
N ASN A 57 -3.60 -1.88 16.59
CA ASN A 57 -2.75 -2.38 17.68
C ASN A 57 -3.21 -3.76 18.18
N ASP A 58 -4.39 -4.23 17.74
CA ASP A 58 -4.93 -5.51 18.20
C ASP A 58 -4.24 -6.68 17.48
N PRO A 59 -3.99 -7.79 18.19
CA PRO A 59 -3.40 -8.96 17.57
C PRO A 59 -4.37 -9.54 16.53
N VAL A 60 -3.83 -9.95 15.37
CA VAL A 60 -4.63 -10.48 14.26
C VAL A 60 -5.32 -11.80 14.63
N HIS A 61 -4.77 -12.52 15.62
CA HIS A 61 -5.31 -13.76 16.19
C HIS A 61 -5.06 -13.79 17.71
N GLU A 62 -5.95 -14.45 18.46
CA GLU A 62 -5.78 -14.75 19.91
C GLU A 62 -4.65 -15.76 20.18
#